data_AF-A0A352AEH0-F1
#
_entry.id   AF-A0A352AEH0-F1
#
_cell.length_a   1.000
_cell.length_b   1.000
_cell.length_c   1.000
_cell.angle_alpha   90.00
_cell.angle_beta   90.00
_cell.angle_gamma   90.00
#
_symmetry.space_group_name_H-M   'P 1'
#
loop_
_entity.id
_entity.type
_entity.pdbx_description
1 polymer ?
#
loop_
_entity_poly.entity_id
_entity_poly.type
_entity_poly.pdbx_seq_one_letter_code
_entity_poly.pdbx_strand_id
1 'polypeptide(L)'
;MKFSVFEKRELITKKIDSLENKIDHLKTKINTLKKLRKNEDESEIKDELRKLIRFSGLEIPALITRRSRFDKTNNFTLEEVQIEEIQEQIQELLETSKLNLAQYCEERKNIEQSLQKVDEYLKSQNLIYICNYSANENEEEETLLCRISNIDMNEAQIFLKELSQKIFLAAPVTQVFHFLSKNSKKLLFRDHSEDDYYSNLKTAKSKIPGFFTYDFLAVDILIKAFIKARDQDFVEAIEKDKYGENYNVLKNDLNKILVTKKINIDRDLAGVNFKLNTNEDDLELYPEDLSHGELKRLSIYMWIKHCNIENAIVLMDEIEIAFHPDWQYQIISDLREWSPSNQYILATHSYDLCQALTPAHVKELEPKLLKQEAQSEK
;
A
#
# COMPACT_ATOMS: atom_id res chain seq x y z
N MET A 1 -33.41 5.44 1.99
CA MET A 1 -32.55 4.57 1.15
C MET A 1 -31.41 4.08 2.03
N LYS A 2 -31.18 2.77 2.18
CA LYS A 2 -30.02 2.27 2.92
C LYS A 2 -28.84 2.18 1.95
N PHE A 3 -27.85 3.07 2.07
CA PHE A 3 -26.65 3.07 1.23
C PHE A 3 -25.71 1.87 1.48
N SER A 4 -26.00 1.04 2.49
CA SER A 4 -25.41 -0.31 2.70
C SER A 4 -25.36 -1.21 1.45
N VAL A 5 -26.15 -0.90 0.41
CA VAL A 5 -26.12 -1.61 -0.88
C VAL A 5 -24.76 -1.46 -1.59
N PHE A 6 -24.07 -0.32 -1.44
CA PHE A 6 -22.75 -0.09 -2.03
C PHE A 6 -21.68 -0.99 -1.39
N GLU A 7 -21.71 -1.18 -0.07
CA GLU A 7 -20.78 -2.07 0.65
C GLU A 7 -21.08 -3.55 0.38
N LYS A 8 -22.37 -3.91 0.32
CA LYS A 8 -22.79 -5.26 -0.07
C LYS A 8 -22.24 -5.64 -1.46
N ARG A 9 -22.19 -4.70 -2.40
CA ARG A 9 -21.54 -4.93 -3.71
C ARG A 9 -20.07 -5.31 -3.52
N GLU A 10 -19.31 -4.57 -2.73
CA GLU A 10 -17.88 -4.84 -2.52
C GLU A 10 -17.65 -6.19 -1.83
N LEU A 11 -18.48 -6.54 -0.83
CA LEU A 11 -18.41 -7.83 -0.15
C LEU A 11 -18.69 -9.00 -1.10
N ILE A 12 -19.72 -8.88 -1.94
CA ILE A 12 -20.05 -9.91 -2.93
C ILE A 12 -18.94 -10.03 -3.99
N THR A 13 -18.38 -8.92 -4.47
CA THR A 13 -17.24 -8.96 -5.40
C THR A 13 -16.05 -9.72 -4.81
N LYS A 14 -15.66 -9.44 -3.56
CA LYS A 14 -14.57 -10.19 -2.89
C LYS A 14 -14.85 -11.69 -2.77
N LYS A 15 -16.12 -12.07 -2.52
CA LYS A 15 -16.53 -13.49 -2.47
C LYS A 15 -16.46 -14.15 -3.84
N ILE A 16 -16.87 -13.45 -4.89
CA ILE A 16 -16.75 -13.91 -6.29
C ILE A 16 -15.27 -14.13 -6.64
N ASP A 17 -14.41 -13.13 -6.44
CA ASP A 17 -12.97 -13.22 -6.75
C ASP A 17 -12.30 -14.39 -6.00
N SER A 18 -12.64 -14.58 -4.72
CA SER A 18 -12.14 -15.71 -3.92
C SER A 18 -12.60 -17.07 -4.46
N LEU A 19 -13.86 -17.18 -4.87
CA LEU A 19 -14.42 -18.40 -5.45
C LEU A 19 -13.85 -18.71 -6.84
N GLU A 20 -13.65 -17.70 -7.68
CA GLU A 20 -13.02 -17.86 -9.00
C GLU A 20 -11.60 -18.40 -8.88
N ASN A 21 -10.79 -17.81 -7.99
CA ASN A 21 -9.45 -18.31 -7.68
C ASN A 21 -9.48 -19.75 -7.16
N LYS A 22 -10.43 -20.08 -6.26
CA LYS A 22 -10.60 -21.44 -5.75
C LYS A 22 -10.96 -22.43 -6.87
N ILE A 23 -11.86 -22.04 -7.78
CA ILE A 23 -12.28 -22.86 -8.92
C ILE A 23 -11.12 -23.11 -9.89
N ASP A 24 -10.34 -22.08 -10.21
CA ASP A 24 -9.18 -22.22 -11.12
C ASP A 24 -8.12 -23.16 -10.55
N HIS A 25 -7.87 -23.04 -9.25
CA HIS A 25 -6.98 -23.93 -8.53
C HIS A 25 -7.49 -25.38 -8.49
N LEU A 26 -8.79 -25.60 -8.23
CA LEU A 26 -9.40 -26.94 -8.26
C LEU A 26 -9.33 -27.56 -9.67
N LYS A 27 -9.56 -26.78 -10.73
CA LYS A 27 -9.40 -27.24 -12.13
C LYS A 27 -7.97 -27.67 -12.43
N THR A 28 -6.99 -26.86 -12.01
CA THR A 28 -5.56 -27.17 -12.18
C THR A 28 -5.22 -28.48 -11.50
N LYS A 29 -5.72 -28.70 -10.28
CA LYS A 29 -5.50 -29.93 -9.51
C LYS A 29 -6.14 -31.17 -10.13
N ILE A 30 -7.35 -31.05 -10.67
CA ILE A 30 -7.99 -32.14 -11.45
C ILE A 30 -7.13 -32.49 -12.66
N ASN A 31 -6.58 -31.50 -13.36
CA ASN A 31 -5.70 -31.73 -14.49
C ASN A 31 -4.38 -32.40 -14.07
N THR A 32 -3.82 -32.04 -12.92
CA THR A 32 -2.63 -32.71 -12.36
C THR A 32 -2.93 -34.16 -12.00
N LEU A 33 -4.05 -34.46 -11.32
CA LEU A 33 -4.46 -35.83 -11.01
C LEU A 33 -4.65 -36.67 -12.27
N LYS A 34 -5.26 -36.11 -13.33
CA LYS A 34 -5.39 -36.77 -14.63
C LYS A 34 -4.05 -37.05 -15.31
N LYS A 35 -3.03 -36.22 -15.09
CA LYS A 35 -1.66 -36.43 -15.59
C LYS A 35 -0.92 -37.50 -14.78
N LEU A 36 -1.08 -37.50 -13.45
CA LEU A 36 -0.47 -38.50 -12.57
C LEU A 36 -1.00 -39.91 -12.87
N ARG A 37 -2.26 -40.05 -13.32
CA ARG A 37 -2.81 -41.32 -13.84
C ARG A 37 -2.09 -41.86 -15.09
N LYS A 38 -1.28 -41.04 -15.78
CA LYS A 38 -0.53 -41.43 -16.98
C LYS A 38 0.97 -41.64 -16.74
N ASN A 39 1.48 -41.33 -15.55
CA ASN A 39 2.90 -41.49 -15.20
C ASN A 39 3.10 -42.79 -14.41
N GLU A 40 4.20 -43.50 -14.69
CA GLU A 40 4.56 -44.77 -14.03
C GLU A 40 5.46 -44.59 -12.78
N ASP A 41 5.86 -43.37 -12.44
CA ASP A 41 6.82 -43.10 -11.35
C ASP A 41 6.12 -42.79 -10.00
N GLU A 42 6.07 -43.80 -9.11
CA GLU A 42 5.35 -43.76 -7.82
C GLU A 42 5.85 -42.70 -6.82
N SER A 43 7.12 -42.28 -6.92
CA SER A 43 7.75 -41.36 -5.96
C SER A 43 7.23 -39.93 -6.13
N GLU A 44 7.13 -39.47 -7.37
CA GLU A 44 6.69 -38.11 -7.72
C GLU A 44 5.17 -37.94 -7.45
N ILE A 45 4.40 -39.01 -7.67
CA ILE A 45 2.96 -39.09 -7.37
C ILE A 45 2.67 -38.86 -5.88
N LYS A 46 3.50 -39.39 -4.98
CA LYS A 46 3.31 -39.31 -3.51
C LYS A 46 3.44 -37.89 -2.95
N ASP A 47 4.44 -37.13 -3.40
CA ASP A 47 4.69 -35.78 -2.89
C ASP A 47 3.69 -34.76 -3.43
N GLU A 48 3.25 -34.91 -4.68
CA GLU A 48 2.14 -34.15 -5.27
C GLU A 48 0.81 -34.40 -4.53
N LEU A 49 0.47 -35.65 -4.23
CA LEU A 49 -0.76 -36.01 -3.52
C LEU A 49 -0.80 -35.48 -2.08
N ARG A 50 0.33 -35.49 -1.36
CA ARG A 50 0.42 -34.91 0.00
C ARG A 50 0.18 -33.39 -0.01
N LYS A 51 0.68 -32.68 -1.02
CA LYS A 51 0.43 -31.24 -1.21
C LYS A 51 -1.04 -30.97 -1.57
N LEU A 52 -1.66 -31.85 -2.35
CA LEU A 52 -3.07 -31.78 -2.74
C LEU A 52 -4.02 -31.89 -1.53
N ILE A 53 -3.82 -32.90 -0.67
CA ILE A 53 -4.70 -33.23 0.47
C ILE A 53 -4.64 -32.17 1.58
N ARG A 54 -3.46 -31.63 1.90
CA ARG A 54 -3.34 -30.58 2.94
C ARG A 54 -4.10 -29.30 2.59
N PHE A 55 -4.26 -29.00 1.30
CA PHE A 55 -4.79 -27.72 0.84
C PHE A 55 -6.31 -27.74 0.62
N SER A 56 -6.91 -28.91 0.34
CA SER A 56 -8.37 -29.03 0.15
C SER A 56 -9.17 -28.96 1.46
N GLY A 57 -8.50 -28.97 2.62
CA GLY A 57 -9.17 -29.05 3.92
C GLY A 57 -9.88 -30.40 4.14
N LEU A 58 -9.59 -31.40 3.30
CA LEU A 58 -10.09 -32.75 3.47
C LEU A 58 -9.43 -33.38 4.70
N GLU A 59 -10.23 -33.61 5.74
CA GLU A 59 -9.81 -34.33 6.92
C GLU A 59 -9.40 -35.77 6.53
N ILE A 60 -8.08 -36.00 6.61
CA ILE A 60 -7.41 -37.30 6.49
C ILE A 60 -8.10 -38.45 7.25
N PRO A 61 -8.76 -38.24 8.41
CA PRO A 61 -9.46 -39.32 9.12
C PRO A 61 -10.41 -40.16 8.26
N ALA A 62 -11.20 -39.61 7.35
CA ALA A 62 -12.25 -40.41 6.71
C ALA A 62 -11.72 -41.44 5.69
N LEU A 63 -10.64 -41.12 4.98
CA LEU A 63 -10.07 -42.00 3.94
C LEU A 63 -9.07 -43.02 4.50
N ILE A 64 -8.43 -42.75 5.64
CA ILE A 64 -7.45 -43.66 6.26
C ILE A 64 -8.12 -44.67 7.21
N THR A 65 -9.32 -44.39 7.73
CA THR A 65 -9.90 -45.20 8.84
C THR A 65 -10.64 -46.46 8.40
N ARG A 66 -10.69 -46.81 7.10
CA ARG A 66 -11.32 -48.08 6.66
C ARG A 66 -10.41 -49.31 6.58
N ARG A 67 -9.10 -49.21 6.86
CA ARG A 67 -8.24 -50.38 7.08
C ARG A 67 -7.15 -50.11 8.12
N SER A 68 -7.51 -50.02 9.40
CA SER A 68 -6.53 -50.14 10.49
C SER A 68 -6.36 -51.60 10.91
N ARG A 69 -5.54 -52.35 10.19
CA ARG A 69 -4.74 -53.45 10.78
C ARG A 69 -3.34 -53.39 10.20
N PHE A 70 -2.39 -53.05 11.07
CA PHE A 70 -0.98 -53.47 11.09
C PHE A 70 -0.18 -53.46 9.77
N ASP A 71 0.80 -52.56 9.64
CA ASP A 71 2.19 -52.89 9.98
C ASP A 71 3.13 -51.68 9.90
N LYS A 72 4.16 -51.67 10.76
CA LYS A 72 5.14 -50.59 10.97
C LYS A 72 6.21 -50.48 9.87
N THR A 73 5.87 -50.83 8.63
CA THR A 73 6.74 -50.78 7.46
C THR A 73 5.92 -50.31 6.26
N ASN A 74 5.57 -49.02 6.22
CA ASN A 74 4.57 -48.50 5.29
C ASN A 74 5.15 -48.18 3.90
N ASN A 75 5.19 -49.18 3.03
CA ASN A 75 4.97 -48.96 1.60
C ASN A 75 3.48 -48.60 1.42
N PHE A 76 3.18 -47.31 1.36
CA PHE A 76 1.85 -46.82 0.98
C PHE A 76 1.71 -47.01 -0.54
N THR A 77 1.01 -48.05 -1.00
CA THR A 77 0.54 -48.14 -2.39
C THR A 77 -0.84 -47.50 -2.43
N LEU A 78 -0.93 -46.32 -3.03
CA LEU A 78 -2.24 -45.74 -3.38
C LEU A 78 -2.78 -46.61 -4.52
N GLU A 79 -3.74 -47.47 -4.22
CA GLU A 79 -4.49 -48.20 -5.25
C GLU A 79 -5.28 -47.19 -6.11
N GLU A 80 -5.48 -47.46 -7.40
CA GLU A 80 -6.22 -46.57 -8.33
C GLU A 80 -7.58 -46.10 -7.77
N VAL A 81 -8.22 -46.94 -6.96
CA VAL A 81 -9.48 -46.69 -6.25
C VAL A 81 -9.39 -45.46 -5.32
N GLN A 82 -8.26 -45.21 -4.66
CA GLN A 82 -8.07 -44.05 -3.79
C GLN A 82 -7.90 -42.74 -4.58
N ILE A 83 -7.32 -42.80 -5.78
CA ILE A 83 -7.18 -41.63 -6.66
C ILE A 83 -8.54 -41.25 -7.24
N GLU A 84 -9.37 -42.24 -7.58
CA GLU A 84 -10.73 -42.02 -8.08
C GLU A 84 -11.63 -41.40 -7.00
N GLU A 85 -11.58 -41.88 -5.75
CA GLU A 85 -12.31 -41.27 -4.62
C GLU A 85 -11.89 -39.82 -4.35
N ILE A 86 -10.58 -39.52 -4.38
CA ILE A 86 -10.07 -38.15 -4.21
C ILE A 86 -10.52 -37.27 -5.38
N GLN A 87 -10.49 -37.79 -6.60
CA GLN A 87 -10.92 -37.07 -7.79
C GLN A 87 -12.42 -36.75 -7.72
N GLU A 88 -13.24 -37.68 -7.26
CA GLU A 88 -14.69 -37.50 -7.07
C GLU A 88 -15.00 -36.42 -6.02
N GLN A 89 -14.32 -36.44 -4.87
CA GLN A 89 -14.48 -35.40 -3.84
C GLN A 89 -14.05 -34.00 -4.33
N ILE A 90 -12.95 -33.92 -5.08
CA ILE A 90 -12.51 -32.65 -5.68
C ILE A 90 -13.52 -32.17 -6.74
N GLN A 91 -14.13 -33.10 -7.49
CA GLN A 91 -15.17 -32.78 -8.46
C GLN A 91 -16.45 -32.28 -7.78
N GLU A 92 -16.89 -32.90 -6.69
CA GLU A 92 -18.03 -32.46 -5.89
C GLU A 92 -17.81 -31.06 -5.30
N LEU A 93 -16.62 -30.81 -4.75
CA LEU A 93 -16.21 -29.49 -4.26
C LEU A 93 -16.18 -28.44 -5.39
N LEU A 94 -15.76 -28.83 -6.60
CA LEU A 94 -15.76 -27.96 -7.77
C LEU A 94 -17.19 -27.60 -8.18
N GLU A 95 -18.09 -28.57 -8.28
CA GLU A 95 -19.49 -28.32 -8.65
C GLU A 95 -20.20 -27.46 -7.59
N THR A 96 -19.97 -27.73 -6.30
CA THR A 96 -20.48 -26.90 -5.19
C THR A 96 -19.96 -25.46 -5.29
N SER A 97 -18.66 -25.30 -5.59
CA SER A 97 -18.05 -23.97 -5.73
C SER A 97 -18.61 -23.20 -6.94
N LYS A 98 -18.87 -23.89 -8.07
CA LYS A 98 -19.51 -23.29 -9.25
C LYS A 98 -20.96 -22.86 -8.97
N LEU A 99 -21.71 -23.67 -8.22
CA LEU A 99 -23.09 -23.35 -7.86
C LEU A 99 -23.15 -22.12 -6.94
N ASN A 100 -22.27 -22.05 -5.94
CA ASN A 100 -22.11 -20.87 -5.10
C ASN A 100 -21.71 -19.62 -5.91
N LEU A 101 -20.81 -19.77 -6.88
CA LEU A 101 -20.41 -18.68 -7.77
C LEU A 101 -21.62 -18.15 -8.57
N ALA A 102 -22.44 -19.05 -9.13
CA ALA A 102 -23.65 -18.66 -9.87
C ALA A 102 -24.63 -17.88 -8.98
N GLN A 103 -24.83 -18.34 -7.74
CA GLN A 103 -25.69 -17.64 -6.77
C GLN A 103 -25.15 -16.24 -6.45
N TYR A 104 -23.87 -16.10 -6.14
CA TYR A 104 -23.28 -14.78 -5.85
C TYR A 104 -23.32 -13.84 -7.05
N CYS A 105 -23.18 -14.36 -8.27
CA CYS A 105 -23.35 -13.58 -9.50
C CYS A 105 -24.79 -13.07 -9.66
N GLU A 106 -25.79 -13.88 -9.32
CA GLU A 106 -27.20 -13.46 -9.33
C GLU A 106 -27.49 -12.41 -8.26
N GLU A 107 -26.99 -12.62 -7.03
CA GLU A 107 -27.08 -11.62 -5.96
C GLU A 107 -26.42 -10.29 -6.38
N ARG A 108 -25.25 -10.32 -7.03
CA ARG A 108 -24.58 -9.13 -7.57
C ARG A 108 -25.47 -8.39 -8.56
N LYS A 109 -26.12 -9.11 -9.48
CA LYS A 109 -27.02 -8.52 -10.48
C LYS A 109 -28.21 -7.81 -9.83
N ASN A 110 -28.79 -8.40 -8.77
CA ASN A 110 -29.89 -7.79 -8.02
C ASN A 110 -29.44 -6.52 -7.26
N ILE A 111 -28.21 -6.54 -6.72
CA ILE A 111 -27.59 -5.36 -6.10
C ILE A 111 -27.36 -4.26 -7.13
N GLU A 112 -26.81 -4.57 -8.31
CA GLU A 112 -26.56 -3.62 -9.38
C GLU A 112 -27.84 -2.93 -9.86
N GLN A 113 -28.94 -3.68 -10.02
CA GLN A 113 -30.25 -3.11 -10.34
C GLN A 113 -30.76 -2.15 -9.26
N SER A 114 -30.50 -2.46 -7.99
CA SER A 114 -30.88 -1.59 -6.87
C SER A 114 -30.03 -0.33 -6.84
N LEU A 115 -28.72 -0.45 -7.10
CA LEU A 115 -27.79 0.67 -7.17
C LEU A 115 -28.13 1.61 -8.33
N GLN A 116 -28.53 1.08 -9.48
CA GLN A 116 -28.95 1.91 -10.61
C GLN A 116 -30.10 2.85 -10.23
N LYS A 117 -31.11 2.35 -9.50
CA LYS A 117 -32.22 3.19 -9.01
C LYS A 117 -31.75 4.25 -8.01
N VAL A 118 -30.77 3.92 -7.16
CA VAL A 118 -30.17 4.88 -6.23
C VAL A 118 -29.41 5.96 -6.99
N ASP A 119 -28.59 5.58 -7.97
CA ASP A 119 -27.81 6.52 -8.79
C ASP A 119 -28.71 7.45 -9.60
N GLU A 120 -29.80 6.93 -10.19
CA GLU A 120 -30.80 7.74 -10.90
C GLU A 120 -31.45 8.76 -9.95
N TYR A 121 -31.80 8.34 -8.73
CA TYR A 121 -32.33 9.25 -7.71
C TYR A 121 -31.31 10.31 -7.29
N LEU A 122 -30.06 9.92 -6.98
CA LEU A 122 -28.99 10.84 -6.60
C LEU A 122 -28.72 11.88 -7.69
N LYS A 123 -28.65 11.44 -8.96
CA LYS A 123 -28.51 12.34 -10.12
C LYS A 123 -29.66 13.32 -10.22
N SER A 124 -30.90 12.88 -10.00
CA SER A 124 -32.07 13.78 -10.01
C SER A 124 -32.01 14.88 -8.94
N GLN A 125 -31.25 14.66 -7.87
CA GLN A 125 -31.07 15.58 -6.75
C GLN A 125 -29.73 16.34 -6.80
N ASN A 126 -28.95 16.19 -7.88
CA ASN A 126 -27.58 16.70 -8.01
C ASN A 126 -26.68 16.29 -6.82
N LEU A 127 -26.82 15.04 -6.39
CA LEU A 127 -26.03 14.45 -5.31
C LEU A 127 -25.03 13.43 -5.87
N ILE A 128 -23.82 13.45 -5.36
CA ILE A 128 -22.77 12.46 -5.58
C ILE A 128 -22.58 11.68 -4.29
N TYR A 129 -22.64 10.36 -4.37
CA TYR A 129 -22.21 9.49 -3.28
C TYR A 129 -20.69 9.49 -3.20
N ILE A 130 -20.13 9.81 -2.03
CA ILE A 130 -18.68 9.83 -1.80
C ILE A 130 -18.25 8.53 -1.11
N CYS A 131 -18.72 8.31 0.11
CA CYS A 131 -18.43 7.12 0.89
C CYS A 131 -19.43 6.93 2.03
N ASN A 132 -19.44 5.72 2.59
CA ASN A 132 -19.96 5.48 3.92
C ASN A 132 -18.86 5.70 4.95
N TYR A 133 -19.24 6.17 6.13
CA TYR A 133 -18.37 6.18 7.28
C TYR A 133 -19.17 5.80 8.53
N SER A 134 -18.46 5.29 9.52
CA SER A 134 -19.03 4.95 10.82
C SER A 134 -18.26 5.71 11.88
N ALA A 135 -18.95 6.60 12.61
CA ALA A 135 -18.36 7.30 13.73
C ALA A 135 -18.03 6.34 14.88
N ASN A 136 -18.86 5.29 15.07
CA ASN A 136 -18.70 4.24 16.09
C ASN A 136 -19.19 2.86 15.57
N GLU A 137 -18.49 1.77 15.92
CA GLU A 137 -18.84 0.37 15.54
C GLU A 137 -20.27 -0.07 15.89
N ASN A 138 -20.95 0.65 16.80
CA ASN A 138 -22.32 0.34 17.26
C ASN A 138 -23.39 1.26 16.63
N GLU A 139 -23.00 2.23 15.80
CA GLU A 139 -23.93 3.17 15.15
C GLU A 139 -24.19 2.77 13.70
N GLU A 140 -25.36 3.18 13.19
CA GLU A 140 -25.69 2.98 11.78
C GLU A 140 -24.66 3.68 10.89
N GLU A 141 -24.23 3.02 9.81
CA GLU A 141 -23.34 3.63 8.81
C GLU A 141 -23.95 4.92 8.27
N GLU A 142 -23.24 6.03 8.49
CA GLU A 142 -23.57 7.32 7.92
C GLU A 142 -23.05 7.39 6.48
N THR A 143 -23.74 8.16 5.63
CA THR A 143 -23.36 8.31 4.23
C THR A 143 -22.98 9.76 3.95
N LEU A 144 -21.78 9.95 3.39
CA LEU A 144 -21.34 11.24 2.90
C LEU A 144 -21.83 11.44 1.46
N LEU A 145 -22.73 12.41 1.30
CA LEU A 145 -23.23 12.86 0.00
C LEU A 145 -22.73 14.28 -0.28
N CYS A 146 -22.23 14.50 -1.50
CA CYS A 146 -21.82 15.81 -1.98
C CYS A 146 -22.90 16.38 -2.89
N ARG A 147 -23.43 17.57 -2.57
CA ARG A 147 -24.35 18.28 -3.45
C ARG A 147 -23.57 19.18 -4.39
N ILE A 148 -23.79 19.00 -5.70
CA ILE A 148 -23.18 19.83 -6.73
C ILE A 148 -24.15 20.94 -7.14
N SER A 149 -23.62 22.16 -7.19
CA SER A 149 -24.32 23.34 -7.69
C SER A 149 -23.47 24.02 -8.74
N ASN A 150 -24.10 24.52 -9.81
CA ASN A 150 -23.47 25.37 -10.84
C ASN A 150 -22.39 24.69 -11.71
N ILE A 151 -22.27 23.36 -11.68
CA ILE A 151 -21.37 22.56 -12.53
C ILE A 151 -22.14 21.33 -13.02
N ASP A 152 -21.84 20.85 -14.22
CA ASP A 152 -22.40 19.59 -14.73
C ASP A 152 -21.98 18.40 -13.84
N MET A 153 -22.89 17.45 -13.64
CA MET A 153 -22.63 16.31 -12.77
C MET A 153 -21.49 15.41 -13.26
N ASN A 154 -21.34 15.22 -14.57
CA ASN A 154 -20.26 14.41 -15.11
C ASN A 154 -18.92 15.14 -14.98
N GLU A 155 -18.92 16.45 -15.23
CA GLU A 155 -17.74 17.30 -15.03
C GLU A 155 -17.30 17.31 -13.56
N ALA A 156 -18.24 17.44 -12.62
CA ALA A 156 -17.96 17.37 -11.19
C ALA A 156 -17.40 16.00 -10.76
N GLN A 157 -17.92 14.90 -11.32
CA GLN A 157 -17.37 13.56 -11.05
C GLN A 157 -15.95 13.39 -11.59
N ILE A 158 -15.68 13.88 -12.81
CA ILE A 158 -14.33 13.89 -13.39
C ILE A 158 -13.39 14.71 -12.51
N PHE A 159 -13.81 15.92 -12.13
CA PHE A 159 -13.05 16.81 -11.26
C PHE A 159 -12.71 16.16 -9.91
N LEU A 160 -13.69 15.57 -9.22
CA LEU A 160 -13.43 14.89 -7.93
C LEU A 160 -12.47 13.70 -8.09
N LYS A 161 -12.59 12.95 -9.19
CA LYS A 161 -11.67 11.86 -9.51
C LYS A 161 -10.25 12.37 -9.72
N GLU A 162 -10.07 13.40 -10.54
CA GLU A 162 -8.76 14.02 -10.78
C GLU A 162 -8.19 14.62 -9.49
N LEU A 163 -9.01 15.31 -8.70
CA LEU A 163 -8.61 15.90 -7.42
C LEU A 163 -8.12 14.83 -6.44
N SER A 164 -8.83 13.71 -6.32
CA SER A 164 -8.41 12.60 -5.44
C SER A 164 -7.05 12.00 -5.80
N GLN A 165 -6.63 12.11 -7.07
CA GLN A 165 -5.29 11.66 -7.52
C GLN A 165 -4.20 12.71 -7.25
N LYS A 166 -4.60 13.91 -6.83
CA LYS A 166 -3.75 15.06 -6.55
C LYS A 166 -3.70 15.41 -5.07
N ILE A 167 -4.16 14.51 -4.19
CA ILE A 167 -4.03 14.64 -2.74
C ILE A 167 -3.00 13.62 -2.24
N PHE A 168 -2.01 14.12 -1.52
CA PHE A 168 -0.91 13.33 -0.96
C PHE A 168 -0.89 13.52 0.55
N LEU A 169 -0.51 12.48 1.28
CA LEU A 169 -0.41 12.49 2.74
C LEU A 169 0.94 11.91 3.16
N ALA A 170 1.72 12.68 3.93
CA ALA A 170 2.93 12.21 4.60
C ALA A 170 2.77 12.32 6.12
N ALA A 171 3.19 11.29 6.86
CA ALA A 171 3.12 11.30 8.32
C ALA A 171 4.14 10.34 8.95
N PRO A 172 4.51 10.49 10.24
CA PRO A 172 5.33 9.50 10.93
C PRO A 172 4.65 8.13 10.95
N VAL A 173 5.45 7.07 10.80
CA VAL A 173 4.94 5.69 10.83
C VAL A 173 4.33 5.32 12.20
N THR A 174 4.76 6.00 13.27
CA THR A 174 4.30 5.83 14.64
C THR A 174 2.92 6.45 14.91
N GLN A 175 2.35 7.18 13.95
CA GLN A 175 1.03 7.78 14.11
C GLN A 175 -0.10 6.74 14.07
N VAL A 176 -1.15 7.00 14.85
CA VAL A 176 -2.39 6.22 14.81
C VAL A 176 -3.26 6.75 13.68
N PHE A 177 -3.23 6.09 12.54
CA PHE A 177 -4.04 6.52 11.39
C PHE A 177 -5.52 6.20 11.60
N HIS A 178 -6.34 7.23 11.76
CA HIS A 178 -7.77 7.06 12.06
C HIS A 178 -8.56 6.33 10.98
N PHE A 179 -8.12 6.42 9.72
CA PHE A 179 -8.70 5.71 8.58
C PHE A 179 -8.43 4.19 8.60
N LEU A 180 -7.55 3.70 9.48
CA LEU A 180 -7.41 2.27 9.74
C LEU A 180 -8.56 1.75 10.60
N SER A 181 -8.90 0.47 10.42
CA SER A 181 -9.92 -0.20 11.22
C SER A 181 -9.57 -0.13 12.72
N LYS A 182 -10.59 -0.10 13.59
CA LYS A 182 -10.36 -0.11 15.05
C LYS A 182 -9.59 -1.34 15.51
N ASN A 183 -9.81 -2.50 14.88
CA ASN A 183 -9.02 -3.70 15.13
C ASN A 183 -7.56 -3.49 14.77
N SER A 184 -7.27 -2.92 13.60
CA SER A 184 -5.90 -2.55 13.21
C SER A 184 -5.27 -1.59 14.22
N LYS A 185 -5.98 -0.53 14.63
CA LYS A 185 -5.49 0.45 15.62
C LYS A 185 -5.21 -0.19 17.00
N LYS A 186 -6.04 -1.14 17.44
CA LYS A 186 -5.83 -1.88 18.71
C LYS A 186 -4.57 -2.76 18.70
N LEU A 187 -4.09 -3.17 17.53
CA LEU A 187 -2.86 -3.96 17.40
C LEU A 187 -1.60 -3.14 17.71
N LEU A 188 -1.65 -1.81 17.66
CA LEU A 188 -0.50 -0.98 18.06
C LEU A 188 -0.18 -1.10 19.57
N PHE A 189 -1.16 -1.49 20.38
CA PHE A 189 -1.07 -1.47 21.85
C PHE A 189 -1.14 -2.87 22.49
N ARG A 190 -0.75 -3.92 21.75
CA ARG A 190 -0.74 -5.32 22.24
C ARG A 190 0.67 -5.93 22.07
N ASP A 191 1.09 -6.72 23.06
CA ASP A 191 2.48 -7.21 23.25
C ASP A 191 3.09 -8.08 22.12
N HIS A 192 2.34 -8.44 21.08
CA HIS A 192 2.80 -9.36 20.01
C HIS A 192 2.41 -8.93 18.58
N SER A 193 2.12 -7.65 18.33
CA SER A 193 1.42 -7.23 17.10
C SER A 193 2.00 -6.03 16.35
N GLU A 194 3.27 -5.67 16.57
CA GLU A 194 3.94 -4.67 15.74
C GLU A 194 3.93 -5.09 14.26
N ASP A 195 4.29 -6.35 13.95
CA ASP A 195 4.28 -6.89 12.59
C ASP A 195 2.90 -6.82 11.92
N ASP A 196 1.82 -7.04 12.69
CA ASP A 196 0.46 -7.01 12.17
C ASP A 196 -0.03 -5.58 11.90
N TYR A 197 0.36 -4.59 12.72
CA TYR A 197 0.02 -3.19 12.44
C TYR A 197 0.73 -2.68 11.18
N TYR A 198 2.05 -2.90 11.07
CA TYR A 198 2.80 -2.46 9.91
C TYR A 198 2.36 -3.17 8.62
N SER A 199 1.93 -4.43 8.70
CA SER A 199 1.31 -5.15 7.59
C SER A 199 -0.01 -4.51 7.14
N ASN A 200 -0.86 -4.13 8.09
CA ASN A 200 -2.10 -3.40 7.81
C ASN A 200 -1.82 -2.00 7.23
N LEU A 201 -0.80 -1.32 7.73
CA LEU A 201 -0.36 -0.01 7.22
C LEU A 201 0.16 -0.11 5.79
N LYS A 202 0.95 -1.14 5.47
CA LYS A 202 1.40 -1.44 4.10
C LYS A 202 0.22 -1.70 3.16
N THR A 203 -0.81 -2.40 3.65
CA THR A 203 -2.05 -2.61 2.91
C THR A 203 -2.85 -1.31 2.71
N ALA A 204 -2.79 -0.38 3.66
CA ALA A 204 -3.41 0.94 3.50
C ALA A 204 -2.63 1.81 2.49
N LYS A 205 -1.29 1.81 2.54
CA LYS A 205 -0.43 2.49 1.54
C LYS A 205 -0.73 2.03 0.11
N SER A 206 -1.02 0.75 -0.10
CA SER A 206 -1.37 0.26 -1.45
C SER A 206 -2.78 0.67 -1.91
N LYS A 207 -3.69 0.98 -0.99
CA LYS A 207 -5.07 1.40 -1.28
C LYS A 207 -5.25 2.91 -1.37
N ILE A 208 -4.37 3.69 -0.75
CA ILE A 208 -4.42 5.16 -0.70
C ILE A 208 -3.26 5.70 -1.53
N PRO A 209 -3.48 6.00 -2.82
CA PRO A 209 -2.46 6.65 -3.65
C PRO A 209 -1.97 7.93 -2.98
N GLY A 210 -0.65 8.15 -3.02
CA GLY A 210 -0.05 9.35 -2.42
C GLY A 210 0.10 9.31 -0.90
N PHE A 211 -0.23 8.19 -0.23
CA PHE A 211 0.09 8.02 1.19
C PHE A 211 1.53 7.53 1.39
N PHE A 212 2.31 8.36 2.10
CA PHE A 212 3.71 8.17 2.42
C PHE A 212 3.89 8.21 3.95
N THR A 213 4.87 7.47 4.46
CA THR A 213 5.28 7.64 5.86
C THR A 213 6.76 7.96 5.94
N TYR A 214 7.17 8.63 7.02
CA TYR A 214 8.60 8.87 7.28
C TYR A 214 9.28 7.63 7.86
N ASP A 215 9.15 6.48 7.20
CA ASP A 215 9.95 5.30 7.54
C ASP A 215 11.42 5.49 7.12
N PHE A 216 12.31 4.63 7.67
CA PHE A 216 13.72 4.53 7.27
C PHE A 216 13.84 4.69 5.75
N LEU A 217 14.87 5.43 5.29
CA LEU A 217 15.07 5.81 3.88
C LEU A 217 14.45 4.79 2.93
N ALA A 218 13.49 5.23 2.13
CA ALA A 218 12.88 4.40 1.11
C ALA A 218 13.91 4.14 0.00
N VAL A 219 14.91 3.31 0.31
CA VAL A 219 16.01 2.94 -0.57
C VAL A 219 15.42 2.37 -1.86
N ASP A 220 14.26 1.73 -1.80
CA ASP A 220 13.52 1.29 -2.97
C ASP A 220 13.09 2.45 -3.88
N ILE A 221 12.59 3.57 -3.34
CA ILE A 221 12.27 4.79 -4.12
C ILE A 221 13.54 5.35 -4.75
N LEU A 222 14.64 5.37 -3.99
CA LEU A 222 15.92 5.87 -4.47
C LEU A 222 16.46 5.03 -5.64
N ILE A 223 16.54 3.71 -5.46
CA ILE A 223 16.94 2.76 -6.50
C ILE A 223 16.02 2.89 -7.72
N LYS A 224 14.69 2.92 -7.54
CA LYS A 224 13.73 3.09 -8.64
C LYS A 224 13.94 4.39 -9.40
N ALA A 225 14.28 5.49 -8.72
CA ALA A 225 14.56 6.76 -9.36
C ALA A 225 15.81 6.70 -10.25
N PHE A 226 16.87 6.05 -9.79
CA PHE A 226 18.09 5.88 -10.58
C PHE A 226 17.93 4.88 -11.72
N ILE A 227 17.15 3.81 -11.54
CA ILE A 227 16.74 2.92 -12.64
C ILE A 227 16.00 3.72 -13.71
N LYS A 228 15.01 4.53 -13.30
CA LYS A 228 14.25 5.37 -14.23
C LYS A 228 15.15 6.37 -14.98
N ALA A 229 16.07 7.04 -14.28
CA ALA A 229 17.00 7.97 -14.89
C ALA A 229 17.92 7.28 -15.91
N ARG A 230 18.45 6.09 -15.57
CA ARG A 230 19.24 5.25 -16.49
C ARG A 230 18.44 4.85 -17.73
N ASP A 231 17.20 4.42 -17.54
CA ASP A 231 16.35 3.96 -18.64
C ASP A 231 16.01 5.13 -19.58
N GLN A 232 15.80 6.34 -19.03
CA GLN A 232 15.66 7.57 -19.81
C GLN A 232 16.94 7.91 -20.58
N ASP A 233 18.11 7.84 -19.93
CA ASP A 233 19.40 8.04 -20.57
C ASP A 233 19.65 7.05 -21.71
N PHE A 234 19.21 5.80 -21.56
CA PHE A 234 19.31 4.79 -22.62
C PHE A 234 18.46 5.15 -23.85
N VAL A 235 17.23 5.62 -23.63
CA VAL A 235 16.37 6.13 -24.72
C VAL A 235 17.02 7.33 -25.40
N GLU A 236 17.55 8.28 -24.63
CA GLU A 236 18.21 9.47 -25.19
C GLU A 236 19.50 9.14 -25.94
N ALA A 237 20.22 8.09 -25.55
CA ALA A 237 21.38 7.63 -26.30
C ALA A 237 20.99 7.11 -27.69
N ILE A 238 19.86 6.38 -27.79
CA ILE A 238 19.33 5.89 -29.06
C ILE A 238 18.86 7.05 -29.94
N GLU A 239 18.18 8.04 -29.36
CA GLU A 239 17.53 9.12 -30.12
C GLU A 239 18.44 10.31 -30.44
N LYS A 240 19.37 10.64 -29.54
CA LYS A 240 20.13 11.91 -29.54
C LYS A 240 21.64 11.72 -29.39
N ASP A 241 22.14 10.48 -29.33
CA ASP A 241 23.56 10.14 -29.10
C ASP A 241 24.15 10.78 -27.83
N LYS A 242 23.33 10.92 -26.79
CA LYS A 242 23.66 11.50 -25.48
C LYS A 242 23.29 10.53 -24.37
N TYR A 243 24.19 10.29 -23.42
CA TYR A 243 23.96 9.35 -22.31
C TYR A 243 24.40 9.94 -20.97
N GLY A 244 23.64 9.65 -19.92
CA GLY A 244 23.99 9.95 -18.53
C GLY A 244 23.57 11.34 -18.05
N GLU A 245 22.84 12.14 -18.84
CA GLU A 245 22.40 13.48 -18.42
C GLU A 245 21.42 13.37 -17.25
N ASN A 246 20.39 12.52 -17.35
CA ASN A 246 19.36 12.35 -16.33
C ASN A 246 19.95 11.74 -15.05
N TYR A 247 20.79 10.71 -15.17
CA TYR A 247 21.50 10.11 -14.03
C TYR A 247 22.34 11.13 -13.28
N ASN A 248 23.13 11.94 -14.00
CA ASN A 248 24.01 12.94 -13.39
C ASN A 248 23.21 14.09 -12.77
N VAL A 249 22.11 14.53 -13.39
CA VAL A 249 21.20 15.54 -12.82
C VAL A 249 20.62 15.04 -11.50
N LEU A 250 20.05 13.83 -11.48
CA LEU A 250 19.50 13.23 -10.26
C LEU A 250 20.58 13.11 -9.17
N LYS A 251 21.76 12.60 -9.50
CA LYS A 251 22.88 12.47 -8.56
C LYS A 251 23.31 13.83 -7.99
N ASN A 252 23.42 14.85 -8.84
CA ASN A 252 23.80 16.18 -8.42
C ASN A 252 22.75 16.83 -7.53
N ASP A 253 21.46 16.66 -7.84
CA ASP A 253 20.39 17.20 -7.01
C ASP A 253 20.35 16.53 -5.63
N LEU A 254 20.53 15.21 -5.56
CA LEU A 254 20.61 14.50 -4.27
C LEU A 254 21.84 14.92 -3.46
N ASN A 255 22.97 15.15 -4.12
CA ASN A 255 24.16 15.69 -3.47
C ASN A 255 23.98 17.12 -2.95
N LYS A 256 23.03 17.92 -3.47
CA LYS A 256 22.71 19.24 -2.89
C LYS A 256 21.90 19.12 -1.61
N ILE A 257 21.08 18.07 -1.48
CA ILE A 257 20.30 17.80 -0.27
C ILE A 257 21.22 17.34 0.87
N LEU A 258 22.25 16.57 0.53
CA LEU A 258 23.24 16.06 1.47
C LEU A 258 24.36 17.09 1.67
N VAL A 259 24.38 17.78 2.81
CA VAL A 259 25.27 18.93 3.05
C VAL A 259 26.75 18.54 2.99
N THR A 260 27.14 17.48 3.70
CA THR A 260 28.55 17.05 3.85
C THR A 260 28.83 15.70 3.23
N LYS A 261 27.84 15.07 2.59
CA LYS A 261 27.92 13.70 2.08
C LYS A 261 27.55 13.66 0.61
N LYS A 262 28.05 12.67 -0.12
CA LYS A 262 27.70 12.41 -1.51
C LYS A 262 27.11 11.02 -1.65
N ILE A 263 26.05 10.90 -2.41
CA ILE A 263 25.42 9.62 -2.70
C ILE A 263 26.17 8.88 -3.80
N ASN A 264 26.27 7.57 -3.64
CA ASN A 264 26.75 6.65 -4.65
C ASN A 264 25.84 5.41 -4.70
N ILE A 265 25.81 4.77 -5.86
CA ILE A 265 24.92 3.63 -6.12
C ILE A 265 25.74 2.49 -6.67
N ASP A 266 25.40 1.30 -6.21
CA ASP A 266 26.05 0.07 -6.63
C ASP A 266 25.83 -0.16 -8.13
N ARG A 267 26.82 -0.78 -8.78
CA ARG A 267 26.81 -0.96 -10.24
C ARG A 267 25.62 -1.78 -10.73
N ASP A 268 25.12 -2.69 -9.89
CA ASP A 268 23.96 -3.54 -10.14
C ASP A 268 22.63 -2.87 -9.73
N LEU A 269 22.67 -1.64 -9.20
CA LEU A 269 21.52 -0.90 -8.66
C LEU A 269 20.81 -1.66 -7.53
N ALA A 270 21.51 -2.54 -6.80
CA ALA A 270 20.94 -3.28 -5.68
C ALA A 270 20.97 -2.49 -4.36
N GLY A 271 21.84 -1.49 -4.27
CA GLY A 271 22.08 -0.74 -3.04
C GLY A 271 22.63 0.67 -3.27
N VAL A 272 22.73 1.39 -2.16
CA VAL A 272 23.09 2.80 -2.10
C VAL A 272 24.05 2.98 -0.93
N ASN A 273 25.17 3.65 -1.19
CA ASN A 273 26.15 4.06 -0.19
C ASN A 273 26.39 5.57 -0.29
N PHE A 274 27.12 6.10 0.68
CA PHE A 274 27.45 7.51 0.77
C PHE A 274 28.94 7.68 1.03
N LYS A 275 29.47 8.86 0.73
CA LYS A 275 30.86 9.23 1.02
C LYS A 275 30.91 10.59 1.67
N LEU A 276 31.82 10.78 2.62
CA LEU A 276 32.06 12.09 3.19
C LEU A 276 32.70 13.02 2.15
N ASN A 277 32.25 14.27 2.08
CA ASN A 277 32.77 15.27 1.15
C ASN A 277 33.98 16.01 1.75
N THR A 278 34.93 15.28 2.34
CA THR A 278 36.20 15.81 2.86
C THR A 278 37.36 15.33 1.99
N ASN A 279 38.40 16.16 1.85
CA ASN A 279 39.58 15.86 1.02
C ASN A 279 40.50 14.78 1.63
N GLU A 280 40.16 14.27 2.82
CA GLU A 280 40.92 13.27 3.55
C GLU A 280 39.96 12.13 3.89
N ASP A 281 40.31 10.96 3.36
CA ASP A 281 39.66 9.66 3.40
C ASP A 281 38.29 9.49 2.71
N ASP A 282 38.29 8.58 1.73
CA ASP A 282 37.15 8.00 1.01
C ASP A 282 36.31 7.12 1.97
N LEU A 283 35.90 7.66 3.12
CA LEU A 283 35.12 6.93 4.10
C LEU A 283 33.75 6.61 3.50
N GLU A 284 33.55 5.34 3.21
CA GLU A 284 32.28 4.79 2.77
C GLU A 284 31.33 4.73 3.98
N LEU A 285 30.13 5.25 3.77
CA LEU A 285 29.06 5.37 4.74
C LEU A 285 27.84 4.64 4.20
N TYR A 286 27.07 4.05 5.08
CA TYR A 286 25.81 3.38 4.76
C TYR A 286 24.63 4.22 5.25
N PRO A 287 23.38 3.93 4.81
CA PRO A 287 22.21 4.66 5.28
C PRO A 287 22.13 4.81 6.81
N GLU A 288 22.55 3.80 7.57
CA GLU A 288 22.61 3.82 9.04
C GLU A 288 23.61 4.82 9.63
N ASP A 289 24.60 5.27 8.86
CA ASP A 289 25.61 6.25 9.29
C ASP A 289 25.15 7.70 9.05
N LEU A 290 24.01 7.90 8.39
CA LEU A 290 23.40 9.22 8.22
C LEU A 290 22.59 9.57 9.47
N SER A 291 22.54 10.87 9.78
CA SER A 291 21.63 11.32 10.83
C SER A 291 20.17 11.06 10.43
N HIS A 292 19.32 10.78 11.41
CA HIS A 292 17.89 10.56 11.18
C HIS A 292 17.23 11.73 10.41
N GLY A 293 17.66 12.97 10.69
CA GLY A 293 17.20 14.14 9.95
C GLY A 293 17.67 14.17 8.49
N GLU A 294 18.91 13.78 8.18
CA GLU A 294 19.39 13.69 6.80
C GLU A 294 18.59 12.66 6.01
N LEU A 295 18.38 11.47 6.60
CA LEU A 295 17.59 10.41 5.99
C LEU A 295 16.16 10.89 5.72
N LYS A 296 15.51 11.52 6.72
CA LYS A 296 14.15 12.03 6.56
C LYS A 296 14.06 13.11 5.48
N ARG A 297 14.98 14.07 5.46
CA ARG A 297 15.01 15.15 4.46
C ARG A 297 15.21 14.59 3.05
N LEU A 298 16.13 13.64 2.89
CA LEU A 298 16.35 12.92 1.63
C LEU A 298 15.11 12.14 1.20
N SER A 299 14.46 11.43 2.12
CA SER A 299 13.23 10.68 1.87
C SER A 299 12.09 11.57 1.38
N ILE A 300 11.87 12.74 1.99
CA ILE A 300 10.83 13.68 1.58
C ILE A 300 11.13 14.23 0.17
N TYR A 301 12.38 14.65 -0.07
CA TYR A 301 12.80 15.11 -1.39
C TYR A 301 12.54 14.05 -2.47
N MET A 302 12.98 12.81 -2.20
CA MET A 302 12.81 11.68 -3.09
C MET A 302 11.34 11.38 -3.34
N TRP A 303 10.51 11.38 -2.29
CA TRP A 303 9.07 11.16 -2.43
C TRP A 303 8.42 12.20 -3.35
N ILE A 304 8.68 13.49 -3.13
CA ILE A 304 8.12 14.57 -3.96
C ILE A 304 8.56 14.46 -5.41
N LYS A 305 9.86 14.27 -5.66
CA LYS A 305 10.42 14.23 -7.02
C LYS A 305 10.09 12.93 -7.76
N HIS A 306 10.24 11.78 -7.11
CA HIS A 306 10.01 10.49 -7.75
C HIS A 306 8.53 10.28 -8.08
N CYS A 307 7.63 10.68 -7.18
CA CYS A 307 6.19 10.59 -7.41
C CYS A 307 5.64 11.73 -8.29
N ASN A 308 6.50 12.62 -8.79
CA ASN A 308 6.12 13.76 -9.63
C ASN A 308 4.95 14.56 -9.04
N ILE A 309 5.07 14.89 -7.74
CA ILE A 309 4.04 15.60 -6.99
C ILE A 309 4.05 17.06 -7.44
N GLU A 310 3.15 17.38 -8.37
CA GLU A 310 2.99 18.70 -8.97
C GLU A 310 1.51 19.05 -9.13
N ASN A 311 1.19 20.33 -8.96
CA ASN A 311 -0.18 20.86 -8.97
C ASN A 311 -1.09 20.07 -8.02
N ALA A 312 -0.59 19.80 -6.81
CA ALA A 312 -1.20 18.89 -5.84
C ALA A 312 -1.40 19.55 -4.47
N ILE A 313 -2.29 18.96 -3.67
CA ILE A 313 -2.45 19.25 -2.24
C ILE A 313 -1.64 18.21 -1.47
N VAL A 314 -0.65 18.66 -0.72
CA VAL A 314 0.26 17.80 0.04
C VAL A 314 0.05 18.05 1.53
N LEU A 315 -0.57 17.07 2.18
CA LEU A 315 -0.79 17.06 3.62
C LEU A 315 0.43 16.43 4.29
N MET A 316 1.06 17.13 5.23
CA MET A 316 2.20 16.58 5.96
C MET A 316 2.00 16.78 7.45
N ASP A 317 1.93 15.68 8.17
CA ASP A 317 1.87 15.65 9.62
C ASP A 317 3.29 15.54 10.17
N GLU A 318 3.62 16.25 11.26
CA GLU A 318 4.84 16.09 12.05
C GLU A 318 6.15 16.04 11.23
N ILE A 319 6.26 16.93 10.23
CA ILE A 319 7.41 17.00 9.33
C ILE A 319 8.70 17.39 10.06
N GLU A 320 8.60 18.06 11.21
CA GLU A 320 9.72 18.50 12.05
C GLU A 320 10.41 17.38 12.83
N ILE A 321 9.74 16.24 13.05
CA ILE A 321 10.29 15.18 13.92
C ILE A 321 11.65 14.74 13.40
N ALA A 322 12.65 14.66 14.29
CA ALA A 322 14.05 14.32 14.00
C ALA A 322 14.87 15.39 13.23
N PHE A 323 14.31 16.57 12.96
CA PHE A 323 15.09 17.70 12.42
C PHE A 323 15.70 18.57 13.52
N HIS A 324 16.95 18.99 13.30
CA HIS A 324 17.56 20.09 14.03
C HIS A 324 16.74 21.39 13.80
N PRO A 325 16.63 22.32 14.77
CA PRO A 325 15.85 23.55 14.62
C PRO A 325 16.12 24.31 13.31
N ASP A 326 17.38 24.41 12.89
CA ASP A 326 17.74 25.06 11.62
C ASP A 326 17.06 24.40 10.41
N TRP A 327 16.93 23.07 10.40
CA TRP A 327 16.25 22.33 9.35
C TRP A 327 14.72 22.42 9.45
N GLN A 328 14.18 22.60 10.66
CA GLN A 328 12.75 22.89 10.83
C GLN A 328 12.38 24.25 10.23
N TYR A 329 13.29 25.23 10.30
CA TYR A 329 13.12 26.50 9.60
C TYR A 329 13.30 26.35 8.07
N GLN A 330 14.34 25.61 7.66
CA GLN A 330 14.70 25.44 6.25
C GLN A 330 13.67 24.63 5.45
N ILE A 331 13.02 23.63 6.05
CA ILE A 331 12.13 22.70 5.33
C ILE A 331 10.98 23.43 4.61
N ILE A 332 10.52 24.56 5.13
CA ILE A 332 9.48 25.37 4.47
C ILE A 332 9.96 25.94 3.13
N SER A 333 11.19 26.45 3.10
CA SER A 333 11.81 26.94 1.87
C SER A 333 12.10 25.78 0.91
N ASP A 334 12.62 24.68 1.45
CA ASP A 334 12.91 23.47 0.69
C ASP A 334 11.66 22.95 -0.03
N LEU A 335 10.51 22.80 0.65
CA LEU A 335 9.27 22.32 0.02
C LEU A 335 8.80 23.23 -1.13
N ARG A 336 8.95 24.56 -0.97
CA ARG A 336 8.62 25.54 -2.02
C ARG A 336 9.58 25.46 -3.19
N GLU A 337 10.85 25.19 -2.96
CA GLU A 337 11.85 25.03 -4.02
C GLU A 337 11.69 23.69 -4.75
N TRP A 338 11.47 22.61 -3.99
CA TRP A 338 11.39 21.25 -4.52
C TRP A 338 10.17 21.05 -5.41
N SER A 339 9.02 21.62 -5.07
CA SER A 339 7.87 21.65 -5.99
C SER A 339 6.98 22.86 -5.69
N PRO A 340 7.19 23.99 -6.39
CA PRO A 340 6.49 25.26 -6.14
C PRO A 340 5.01 25.24 -6.56
N SER A 341 4.60 24.30 -7.39
CA SER A 341 3.22 24.19 -7.90
C SER A 341 2.26 23.55 -6.90
N ASN A 342 2.76 23.05 -5.77
CA ASN A 342 1.97 22.37 -4.75
C ASN A 342 1.46 23.32 -3.67
N GLN A 343 0.27 23.00 -3.15
CA GLN A 343 -0.22 23.54 -1.89
C GLN A 343 0.16 22.59 -0.76
N TYR A 344 1.03 23.03 0.15
CA TYR A 344 1.40 22.27 1.34
C TYR A 344 0.52 22.68 2.53
N ILE A 345 -0.05 21.70 3.23
CA ILE A 345 -0.77 21.88 4.49
C ILE A 345 -0.06 21.05 5.55
N LEU A 346 0.54 21.74 6.52
CA LEU A 346 1.37 21.12 7.54
C LEU A 346 0.65 21.11 8.89
N ALA A 347 0.66 19.98 9.58
CA ALA A 347 0.30 19.88 10.99
C ALA A 347 1.59 19.67 11.81
N THR A 348 1.75 20.46 12.87
CA THR A 348 3.02 20.57 13.60
C THR A 348 2.78 21.03 15.04
N HIS A 349 3.67 20.62 15.94
CA HIS A 349 3.81 21.20 17.27
C HIS A 349 5.08 22.07 17.42
N SER A 350 5.89 22.20 16.36
CA SER A 350 7.10 23.02 16.36
C SER A 350 6.82 24.52 16.22
N TYR A 351 7.25 25.27 17.24
CA TYR A 351 7.24 26.72 17.18
C TYR A 351 8.26 27.27 16.17
N ASP A 352 9.41 26.62 16.00
CA ASP A 352 10.45 27.04 15.05
C ASP A 352 9.98 26.94 13.59
N LEU A 353 9.26 25.86 13.27
CA LEU A 353 8.64 25.70 11.95
C LEU A 353 7.54 26.75 11.72
N CYS A 354 6.71 27.02 12.73
CA CYS A 354 5.68 28.06 12.65
C CYS A 354 6.28 29.45 12.43
N GLN A 355 7.43 29.76 13.05
CA GLN A 355 8.14 31.03 12.89
C GLN A 355 8.72 31.23 11.48
N ALA A 356 8.94 30.16 10.72
CA ALA A 356 9.36 30.25 9.31
C ALA A 356 8.23 30.74 8.38
N LEU A 357 6.98 30.73 8.85
CA LEU A 357 5.81 31.17 8.09
C LEU A 357 5.32 32.54 8.54
N THR A 358 4.67 33.25 7.62
CA THR A 358 3.97 34.48 8.00
C THR A 358 2.69 34.13 8.79
N PRO A 359 2.27 34.95 9.75
CA PRO A 359 1.11 34.66 10.61
C PRO A 359 -0.19 34.35 9.84
N ALA A 360 -0.35 34.88 8.63
CA ALA A 360 -1.52 34.61 7.78
C ALA A 360 -1.65 33.12 7.37
N HIS A 361 -0.52 32.40 7.34
CA HIS A 361 -0.44 30.99 6.95
C HIS A 361 -0.39 30.03 8.15
N VAL A 362 -0.45 30.56 9.38
CA VAL A 362 -0.48 29.75 10.60
C VAL A 362 -1.89 29.74 11.16
N LYS A 363 -2.46 28.55 11.34
CA LYS A 363 -3.77 28.33 11.97
C LYS A 363 -3.57 27.56 13.26
N GLU A 364 -3.63 28.28 14.37
CA GLU A 364 -3.55 27.69 15.69
C GLU A 364 -4.88 27.00 16.03
N LEU A 365 -4.81 25.72 16.39
CA LEU A 365 -5.94 24.94 16.90
C LEU A 365 -5.90 24.96 18.43
N GLU A 366 -7.07 24.89 19.07
CA GLU A 366 -7.14 24.79 20.52
C GLU A 366 -6.88 23.34 20.99
N PRO A 367 -6.12 23.12 22.07
CA PRO A 367 -5.47 24.13 22.91
C PRO A 367 -4.20 24.73 22.27
N LYS A 368 -3.98 26.02 22.50
CA LYS A 368 -2.81 26.77 21.99
C LYS A 368 -1.46 26.15 22.32
N LEU A 369 -0.47 26.38 21.45
CA LEU A 369 0.91 25.94 21.66
C LEU A 369 1.56 26.75 22.79
N LEU A 370 2.07 26.06 23.81
CA LEU A 370 2.80 26.71 24.89
C LEU A 370 4.20 27.07 24.42
N LYS A 371 4.51 28.37 24.38
CA LYS A 371 5.87 28.85 24.10
C LYS A 371 6.78 28.41 25.25
N GLN A 372 7.83 27.65 24.96
CA GLN A 372 8.87 27.40 25.94
C GLN A 372 9.55 28.74 26.23
N GLU A 373 9.34 29.29 27.43
CA GLU A 373 10.12 30.44 27.89
C GLU A 373 11.57 29.99 27.93
N ALA A 374 12.42 30.64 27.13
CA ALA A 374 13.85 30.46 27.21
C ALA A 374 14.24 30.63 28.67
N GLN A 375 14.75 29.57 29.30
CA GLN A 375 15.39 29.68 30.59
C GLN A 375 16.54 30.64 30.38
N SER A 376 16.32 31.91 30.74
CA SER A 376 17.37 32.90 30.86
C SER A 376 18.39 32.32 31.84
N GLU A 377 19.49 31.83 31.31
CA GLU A 377 20.68 31.42 32.05
C GLU A 377 20.99 32.52 33.07
N LYS A 378 20.96 32.13 34.36
CA LYS A 378 21.53 32.91 35.45
C LYS A 378 22.82 32.24 35.90
#